data_AF-A0A1G1HAZ6-F1
#
_entry.id   AF-A0A1G1HAZ6-F1
#
_cell.length_a   1.000
_cell.length_b   1.000
_cell.length_c   1.000
_cell.angle_alpha   90.00
_cell.angle_beta   90.00
_cell.angle_gamma   90.00
#
_symmetry.space_group_name_H-M   'P 1'
#
loop_
_entity.id
_entity.type
_entity.pdbx_description
1 polymer ?
#
loop_
_entity_poly.entity_id
_entity_poly.type
_entity_poly.pdbx_seq_one_letter_code
_entity_poly.pdbx_strand_id
1 'polypeptide(L)'
;MLRITCPKCRKASYTPDVESFYSCNYCGFRFSGKYGPDKRQETRVRKAMPFVLSYQDQDFEASTLDFSEKGIGIKISGKPSIATGNVLNLAVGNLSLTAKVMWIRGLPDGAVAGLEKVH
;
A
#
# COMPACT_ATOMS: atom_id res chain seq x y z
N MET A 1 13.65 15.69 15.96
CA MET A 1 14.47 14.61 15.36
C MET A 1 14.43 13.42 16.30
N LEU A 2 13.87 12.30 15.86
CA LEU A 2 13.62 11.12 16.68
C LEU A 2 14.75 10.11 16.53
N ARG A 3 15.24 9.58 17.65
CA ARG A 3 16.27 8.54 17.68
C ARG A 3 15.59 7.17 17.58
N ILE A 4 15.98 6.37 16.60
CA ILE A 4 15.53 4.98 16.47
C ILE A 4 16.71 4.05 16.20
N THR A 5 16.67 2.83 16.71
CA THR A 5 17.75 1.86 16.53
C THR A 5 17.59 1.13 15.21
N CYS A 6 18.64 1.12 14.39
CA CYS A 6 18.62 0.34 13.14
C CYS A 6 18.49 -1.16 13.45
N PRO A 7 17.50 -1.87 12.89
CA PRO A 7 17.30 -3.29 13.17
C PRO A 7 18.44 -4.16 12.60
N LYS A 8 19.18 -3.67 11.60
CA LYS A 8 20.28 -4.41 10.97
C LYS A 8 21.62 -4.22 11.70
N CYS A 9 22.08 -2.97 11.88
CA CYS A 9 23.39 -2.70 12.46
C CYS A 9 23.37 -2.25 13.93
N ARG A 10 22.17 -2.14 14.54
CA ARG A 10 21.95 -1.75 15.95
C ARG A 10 22.49 -0.36 16.35
N LYS A 11 22.98 0.43 15.39
CA LYS A 11 23.39 1.82 15.61
C LYS A 11 22.17 2.74 15.72
N ALA A 12 22.33 3.82 16.48
CA ALA A 12 21.33 4.87 16.59
C ALA A 12 21.22 5.64 15.27
N SER A 13 20.03 5.66 14.69
CA SER A 13 19.69 6.43 13.51
C SER A 13 18.67 7.51 13.87
N TYR A 14 18.54 8.53 13.02
CA TYR A 14 17.70 9.69 13.30
C TYR A 14 16.77 9.98 12.14
N THR A 15 15.50 10.23 12.45
CA THR A 15 14.46 10.53 11.47
C THR A 15 13.57 11.67 11.94
N PRO A 16 13.04 12.52 11.04
CA PRO A 16 12.03 13.51 11.41
C PRO A 16 10.68 12.86 11.77
N ASP A 17 10.40 11.64 11.30
CA ASP A 17 9.10 10.96 11.42
C ASP A 17 9.29 9.44 11.64
N VAL A 18 8.48 8.83 12.51
CA VAL A 18 8.52 7.39 12.79
C VAL A 18 7.89 6.55 11.68
N GLU A 19 6.99 7.13 10.88
CA GLU A 19 6.23 6.38 9.87
C GLU A 19 6.99 6.26 8.55
N SER A 20 7.72 7.31 8.17
CA SER A 20 8.49 7.36 6.93
C SER A 20 9.63 6.34 6.89
N PHE A 21 9.76 5.65 5.75
CA PHE A 21 10.90 4.78 5.48
C PHE A 21 12.10 5.62 5.05
N TYR A 22 13.23 5.38 5.68
CA TYR A 22 14.47 6.08 5.39
C TYR A 22 15.66 5.12 5.49
N SER A 23 16.80 5.50 4.92
CA SER A 23 18.01 4.66 4.93
C SER A 23 18.86 4.96 6.15
N CYS A 24 19.33 3.93 6.85
CA CYS A 24 20.30 4.06 7.93
C CYS A 24 21.59 4.70 7.42
N ASN A 25 22.02 5.81 8.05
CA ASN A 25 23.24 6.53 7.67
C ASN A 25 24.54 5.71 7.77
N TYR A 26 24.52 4.57 8.47
CA TYR A 26 25.71 3.73 8.66
C TYR A 26 25.78 2.50 7.76
N CYS A 27 24.64 1.88 7.42
CA CYS A 27 24.62 0.61 6.69
C CYS A 27 23.68 0.61 5.48
N GLY A 28 23.04 1.75 5.18
CA GLY A 28 22.10 1.91 4.07
C GLY A 28 20.78 1.16 4.22
N PHE A 29 20.59 0.35 5.28
CA PHE A 29 19.37 -0.44 5.47
C PHE A 29 18.15 0.47 5.60
N ARG A 30 17.13 0.20 4.79
CA ARG A 30 15.91 1.02 4.73
C ARG A 30 14.84 0.48 5.68
N PHE A 31 14.35 1.33 6.57
CA PHE A 31 13.38 0.96 7.59
C PHE A 31 12.61 2.19 8.10
N SER A 32 11.51 1.98 8.81
CA SER A 32 10.84 3.00 9.60
C SER A 32 10.72 2.57 11.06
N GLY A 33 10.50 3.54 11.95
CA GLY A 33 10.32 3.26 13.38
C GLY A 33 9.02 2.50 13.66
N LYS A 34 7.96 2.79 12.91
CA LYS A 34 6.63 2.19 13.08
C LYS A 34 6.46 0.85 12.36
N TYR A 35 6.99 0.73 11.14
CA TYR A 35 6.73 -0.42 10.26
C TYR A 35 7.92 -1.38 10.16
N GLY A 36 9.09 -1.01 10.70
CA GLY A 36 10.29 -1.84 10.67
C GLY A 36 10.94 -1.84 9.27
N PRO A 37 11.59 -2.96 8.86
CA PRO A 37 12.24 -3.08 7.56
C PRO A 37 11.34 -2.71 6.38
N ASP A 38 11.89 -1.97 5.41
CA ASP A 38 11.25 -1.81 4.11
C ASP A 38 11.35 -3.14 3.36
N LYS A 39 10.23 -3.86 3.27
CA LYS A 39 10.14 -5.14 2.56
C LYS A 39 9.84 -4.95 1.07
N ARG A 40 9.69 -3.71 0.60
CA ARG A 40 9.34 -3.40 -0.78
C ARG A 40 10.58 -3.51 -1.65
N GLN A 41 10.44 -4.18 -2.79
CA GLN A 41 11.49 -4.23 -3.82
C GLN A 41 11.38 -3.09 -4.82
N GLU A 42 10.26 -2.35 -4.81
CA GLU A 42 9.92 -1.34 -5.81
C GLU A 42 9.39 -0.06 -5.15
N THR A 43 9.71 1.07 -5.78
CA THR A 43 9.17 2.38 -5.44
C THR A 43 7.69 2.44 -5.80
N ARG A 44 6.90 3.08 -4.93
CA ARG A 44 5.50 3.38 -5.19
C ARG A 44 5.32 4.85 -5.51
N VAL A 45 4.61 5.14 -6.58
CA VAL A 45 4.20 6.49 -6.97
C VAL A 45 2.82 6.75 -6.38
N ARG A 46 2.71 7.73 -5.49
CA ARG A 46 1.41 8.17 -4.96
C ARG A 46 0.64 8.87 -6.07
N LYS A 47 -0.56 8.37 -6.37
CA LYS A 47 -1.44 8.98 -7.36
C LYS A 47 -2.87 8.58 -7.03
N ALA A 48 -3.70 9.58 -6.72
CA ALA A 48 -5.12 9.38 -6.49
C ALA A 48 -5.88 9.52 -7.80
N MET A 49 -6.47 8.43 -8.27
CA MET A 49 -7.34 8.39 -9.43
C MET A 49 -8.66 7.76 -9.01
N PRO A 50 -9.80 8.47 -9.11
CA PRO A 50 -11.10 7.89 -8.82
C PRO A 50 -11.47 6.86 -9.89
N PHE A 51 -12.18 5.82 -9.48
CA PHE A 51 -12.74 4.80 -10.36
C PHE A 51 -13.93 4.11 -9.68
N VAL A 52 -14.71 3.34 -10.46
CA VAL A 52 -15.77 2.49 -9.92
C VAL A 52 -15.25 1.05 -9.84
N LEU A 53 -15.38 0.45 -8.66
CA LEU A 53 -15.07 -0.95 -8.43
C LEU A 53 -16.37 -1.76 -8.44
N SER A 54 -16.56 -2.57 -9.48
CA SER A 54 -17.66 -3.54 -9.54
C SER A 54 -17.23 -4.86 -8.88
N TYR A 55 -17.95 -5.29 -7.84
CA TYR A 55 -17.70 -6.53 -7.12
C TYR A 55 -18.99 -7.14 -6.60
N GLN A 56 -19.26 -8.42 -6.90
CA GLN A 56 -20.48 -9.14 -6.49
C GLN A 56 -21.77 -8.37 -6.84
N ASP A 57 -21.86 -7.89 -8.09
CA ASP A 57 -23.01 -7.14 -8.62
C ASP A 57 -23.30 -5.82 -7.87
N GLN A 58 -22.32 -5.31 -7.12
CA GLN A 58 -22.36 -4.00 -6.47
C GLN A 58 -21.24 -3.12 -6.97
N ASP A 59 -21.55 -1.84 -7.16
CA ASP A 59 -20.58 -0.83 -7.53
C ASP A 59 -20.18 0.00 -6.31
N PHE A 60 -18.87 0.14 -6.12
CA PHE A 60 -18.28 0.92 -5.06
C PHE A 60 -17.47 2.07 -5.64
N GLU A 61 -17.64 3.27 -5.09
CA GLU A 61 -16.69 4.34 -5.35
C GLU A 61 -15.33 3.96 -4.79
N ALA A 62 -14.29 4.09 -5.60
CA ALA A 62 -12.95 3.78 -5.21
C ALA A 62 -11.96 4.82 -5.73
N SER A 63 -10.79 4.85 -5.12
CA SER A 63 -9.67 5.66 -5.58
C SER A 63 -8.37 4.93 -5.38
N THR A 64 -7.41 5.13 -6.27
CA THR A 64 -6.06 4.65 -6.05
C THR A 64 -5.36 5.49 -4.98
N LEU A 65 -4.43 4.88 -4.26
CA LEU A 65 -3.56 5.57 -3.30
C LEU A 65 -2.14 5.66 -3.85
N ASP A 66 -1.67 4.54 -4.37
CA ASP A 66 -0.35 4.39 -4.94
C ASP A 66 -0.29 3.27 -5.99
N PHE A 67 0.71 3.37 -6.86
CA PHE A 67 1.03 2.38 -7.88
C PHE A 67 2.50 1.98 -7.79
N SER A 68 2.77 0.74 -8.16
CA SER A 68 4.11 0.20 -8.45
C SER A 68 4.04 -0.66 -9.71
N GLU A 69 5.17 -1.17 -10.15
CA GLU A 69 5.23 -2.11 -11.27
C GLU A 69 4.40 -3.36 -10.95
N LYS A 70 4.56 -3.92 -9.75
CA LYS A 70 3.86 -5.16 -9.32
C LYS A 70 2.56 -4.99 -8.56
N GLY A 71 2.24 -3.80 -8.03
CA GLY A 71 1.10 -3.65 -7.14
C GLY A 71 0.40 -2.30 -7.20
N ILE A 72 -0.79 -2.25 -6.61
CA ILE A 72 -1.65 -1.06 -6.54
C ILE A 72 -2.32 -0.99 -5.16
N GLY A 73 -2.28 0.18 -4.54
CA GLY A 73 -3.04 0.48 -3.33
C GLY A 73 -4.35 1.16 -3.70
N ILE A 74 -5.47 0.72 -3.12
CA ILE A 74 -6.78 1.32 -3.36
C ILE A 74 -7.50 1.63 -2.05
N LYS A 75 -8.32 2.68 -2.08
CA LYS A 75 -9.31 3.01 -1.05
C LYS A 75 -10.69 2.82 -1.67
N ILE A 76 -11.56 2.12 -0.96
CA ILE A 76 -12.92 1.80 -1.38
C ILE A 76 -13.87 2.45 -0.38
N SER A 77 -14.87 3.17 -0.86
CA SER A 77 -15.96 3.71 -0.06
C SER A 77 -16.98 2.63 0.25
N GLY A 78 -17.58 2.66 1.44
CA GLY A 78 -18.49 1.62 1.89
C GLY A 78 -17.79 0.38 2.43
N LYS A 79 -18.55 -0.68 2.70
CA LYS A 79 -18.04 -1.89 3.35
C LYS A 79 -18.17 -3.10 2.42
N PRO A 80 -17.36 -3.18 1.35
CA PRO A 80 -17.42 -4.31 0.45
C PRO A 80 -16.97 -5.60 1.18
N SER A 81 -17.61 -6.73 0.85
CA SER A 81 -17.27 -8.08 1.31
C SER A 81 -16.02 -8.64 0.61
N ILE A 82 -14.96 -7.84 0.53
CA ILE A 82 -13.67 -8.19 -0.07
C ILE A 82 -12.74 -8.73 1.02
N ALA A 83 -12.10 -9.86 0.74
CA ALA A 83 -11.14 -10.51 1.61
C ALA A 83 -9.78 -10.70 0.93
N THR A 84 -8.75 -10.91 1.74
CA THR A 84 -7.43 -11.33 1.26
C THR A 84 -7.56 -12.59 0.40
N GLY A 85 -6.90 -12.58 -0.75
CA GLY A 85 -6.94 -13.67 -1.72
C GLY A 85 -7.96 -13.49 -2.84
N ASN A 86 -8.96 -12.62 -2.69
CA ASN A 86 -9.88 -12.32 -3.78
C ASN A 86 -9.14 -11.69 -4.97
N VAL A 87 -9.63 -11.95 -6.17
CA VAL A 87 -9.12 -11.38 -7.42
C VAL A 87 -10.12 -10.33 -7.90
N LEU A 88 -9.62 -9.13 -8.17
CA LEU A 88 -10.40 -7.98 -8.61
C LEU A 88 -9.98 -7.59 -10.02
N ASN A 89 -10.97 -7.27 -10.86
CA ASN A 89 -10.74 -6.62 -12.14
C ASN A 89 -10.92 -5.12 -11.94
N LEU A 90 -9.86 -4.36 -12.21
CA LEU A 90 -9.83 -2.91 -12.01
C LEU A 90 -9.76 -2.21 -13.36
N ALA A 91 -10.63 -1.21 -13.54
CA ALA A 91 -10.56 -0.26 -14.64
C ALA A 91 -10.28 1.13 -14.08
N VAL A 92 -9.03 1.58 -14.14
CA VAL A 92 -8.57 2.86 -13.59
C VAL A 92 -8.07 3.76 -14.72
N GLY A 93 -8.90 4.70 -15.16
CA GLY A 93 -8.61 5.49 -16.36
C GLY A 93 -8.46 4.58 -17.58
N ASN A 94 -7.32 4.66 -18.27
CA ASN A 94 -7.02 3.81 -19.45
C ASN A 94 -6.34 2.47 -19.08
N LEU A 95 -6.24 2.16 -17.79
CA LEU A 95 -5.58 0.96 -17.29
C LEU A 95 -6.66 -0.07 -16.92
N SER A 96 -6.65 -1.22 -17.60
CA SER A 96 -7.43 -2.40 -17.19
C SER A 96 -6.46 -3.46 -16.68
N LEU A 97 -6.67 -3.97 -15.46
CA LEU A 97 -5.81 -4.99 -14.88
C LEU A 97 -6.59 -5.93 -13.96
N THR A 98 -6.04 -7.11 -13.76
CA THR A 98 -6.48 -8.08 -12.77
C THR A 98 -5.48 -8.10 -11.62
N ALA A 99 -5.96 -8.02 -10.37
CA ALA A 99 -5.09 -8.01 -9.21
C ALA A 99 -5.67 -8.80 -8.04
N LYS A 100 -4.80 -9.47 -7.29
CA LYS A 100 -5.13 -10.23 -6.09
C LYS A 100 -5.00 -9.35 -4.84
N VAL A 101 -5.96 -9.43 -3.95
CA VAL A 101 -5.94 -8.75 -2.66
C VAL A 101 -4.91 -9.40 -1.74
N MET A 102 -3.91 -8.65 -1.33
CA MET A 102 -2.84 -9.14 -0.44
C MET A 102 -3.10 -8.78 1.02
N TRP A 103 -3.77 -7.66 1.26
CA TRP A 103 -4.25 -7.26 2.57
C TRP A 103 -5.40 -6.27 2.41
N ILE A 104 -6.27 -6.22 3.43
CA ILE A 104 -7.34 -5.24 3.54
C ILE A 104 -7.41 -4.71 4.97
N ARG A 105 -7.70 -3.43 5.12
CA ARG A 105 -7.92 -2.76 6.40
C ARG A 105 -9.25 -2.02 6.33
N GLY A 106 -10.19 -2.41 7.18
CA GLY A 106 -11.44 -1.70 7.35
C GLY A 106 -11.22 -0.30 7.94
N LEU A 107 -12.01 0.65 7.46
CA LEU A 107 -12.17 2.00 7.98
C LEU A 107 -13.65 2.20 8.37
N PRO A 108 -13.99 3.22 9.18
CA PRO A 108 -15.39 3.49 9.53
C PRO A 108 -16.32 3.63 8.31
N ASP A 109 -15.81 4.27 7.26
CA ASP A 109 -16.58 4.66 6.06
C ASP A 109 -16.14 3.91 4.79
N GLY A 110 -15.28 2.90 4.94
CA GLY A 110 -14.53 2.39 3.79
C GLY A 110 -13.65 1.19 4.08
N ALA A 111 -12.81 0.85 3.12
CA ALA A 111 -11.67 -0.03 3.30
C ALA A 111 -10.47 0.48 2.51
N VAL A 112 -9.27 0.09 2.95
CA VAL A 112 -8.04 0.24 2.18
C VAL A 112 -7.49 -1.14 1.88
N ALA A 113 -7.16 -1.40 0.62
CA ALA A 113 -6.60 -2.67 0.20
C ALA A 113 -5.27 -2.47 -0.53
N GLY A 114 -4.35 -3.40 -0.30
CA GLY A 114 -3.16 -3.55 -1.13
C GLY A 114 -3.34 -4.73 -2.06
N LEU A 115 -3.14 -4.48 -3.35
CA LEU A 115 -3.33 -5.46 -4.41
C LEU A 115 -2.00 -5.75 -5.13
N GLU A 116 -1.83 -7.00 -5.56
CA GLU A 116 -0.73 -7.47 -6.42
C GLU A 116 -1.28 -7.80 -7.80
N LYS A 117 -0.67 -7.29 -8.87
CA LYS A 117 -1.12 -7.54 -10.24
C LYS A 117 -0.90 -9.01 -10.58
N VAL A 118 -1.92 -9.63 -11.18
CA VAL A 118 -1.85 -10.99 -11.72
C VAL A 118 -1.39 -10.86 -13.17
N HIS A 119 -0.28 -11.51 -13.51
CA HIS A 119 0.23 -11.63 -14.88
C HIS A 119 -0.36 -12.85 -15.57
#